data_AF-A0A5M9MV87-F1
#
_entry.id   AF-A0A5M9MV87-F1
#
_cell.length_a   1.000
_cell.length_b   1.000
_cell.length_c   1.000
_cell.angle_alpha   90.00
_cell.angle_beta   90.00
_cell.angle_gamma   90.00
#
_symmetry.space_group_name_H-M   'P 1'
#
loop_
_entity.id
_entity.type
_entity.pdbx_description
1 polymer ?
#
loop_
_entity_poly.entity_id
_entity_poly.type
_entity_poly.pdbx_seq_one_letter_code
_entity_poly.pdbx_strand_id
1 'polypeptide(L)'
;MLNARVQSRILPDSSRGSVFSPLVNNLHHKNAQKYQDLAHWYCRTAGVDEVKNRSSALLTAHVLLAYYHHASTNHVNFRLAVADSVRFVLQNRASIMNSIHGADALQMWYRLCTSHRPAKPPALLLEGEGASLFGPNLLPDATEHLYLKCILGMSVDDLIYDILIRTLEIRTKLVVFRSVAGSFQVSEFSSGIGSLTHEVLNKLLGRQCAPDEYAEAREGFVRGYHLLGMLEVQKERLKVWRSRLHADQMPVDCLSNSLARNQITSKPSHSMHRSFPTHRDAMNALYCMLCEIAFEEANQSFTSDGLVLAIYESSATPIENMAYNVCQIAGNLNFSASNTSDIYTLSLAEVLLQLVFLSRSDALLHYILDVLWPQLEKTGRGYEHSHYPTQLVKRIIAQIAVFWENNRVVTLALPAVAEDISKLKLLDITHPVDLVVCGYNKGGRHFIEKVPLP
;
A
#
# COMPACT_ATOMS: atom_id res chain seq x y z
N MET A 1 3.01 7.77 22.57
CA MET A 1 3.04 8.75 21.46
C MET A 1 1.92 9.78 21.51
N LEU A 2 0.76 9.49 22.12
CA LEU A 2 -0.45 10.31 21.99
C LEU A 2 -0.91 10.92 23.31
N ASN A 3 -1.78 11.91 23.22
CA ASN A 3 -2.61 12.33 24.34
C ASN A 3 -3.76 11.32 24.54
N ALA A 4 -4.27 11.15 25.77
CA ALA A 4 -5.46 10.33 26.02
C ALA A 4 -6.73 10.92 25.40
N ARG A 5 -6.68 12.19 25.01
CA ARG A 5 -7.77 12.95 24.42
C ARG A 5 -7.88 12.67 22.92
N VAL A 6 -9.10 12.65 22.41
CA VAL A 6 -9.46 12.43 21.01
C VAL A 6 -10.08 13.72 20.48
N GLN A 7 -9.72 14.13 19.27
CA GLN A 7 -10.45 15.13 18.49
C GLN A 7 -11.56 14.43 17.73
N SER A 8 -12.73 15.07 17.70
CA SER A 8 -13.90 14.57 16.97
C SER A 8 -14.45 15.68 16.11
N ARG A 9 -14.82 15.35 14.87
CA ARG A 9 -15.57 16.22 13.98
C ARG A 9 -16.83 15.47 13.57
N ILE A 10 -17.98 16.08 13.83
CA ILE A 10 -19.29 15.55 13.45
C ILE A 10 -19.83 16.48 12.38
N LEU A 11 -19.99 15.99 11.16
CA LEU A 11 -20.67 16.74 10.10
C LEU A 11 -22.18 16.63 10.34
N PRO A 12 -22.92 17.75 10.33
CA PRO A 12 -24.38 17.70 10.34
C PRO A 12 -24.86 16.92 9.10
N ASP A 13 -25.92 16.13 9.28
CA ASP A 13 -26.62 15.36 8.24
C ASP A 13 -25.99 14.02 7.77
N SER A 14 -24.83 13.60 8.31
CA SER A 14 -24.28 12.26 7.99
C SER A 14 -23.50 11.63 9.14
N SER A 15 -23.98 10.48 9.66
CA SER A 15 -23.25 9.65 10.63
C SER A 15 -21.92 9.13 10.06
N ARG A 16 -21.87 8.85 8.75
CA ARG A 16 -20.66 8.45 8.01
C ARG A 16 -19.60 9.54 7.96
N GLY A 17 -20.00 10.80 8.07
CA GLY A 17 -19.12 11.97 8.12
C GLY A 17 -18.50 12.24 9.49
N SER A 18 -18.86 11.49 10.53
CA SER A 18 -18.20 11.59 11.83
C SER A 18 -16.77 11.05 11.73
N VAL A 19 -15.80 11.78 12.28
CA VAL A 19 -14.39 11.38 12.25
C VAL A 19 -13.78 11.55 13.62
N PHE A 20 -13.09 10.52 14.09
CA PHE A 20 -12.34 10.52 15.33
C PHE A 20 -10.85 10.36 15.04
N SER A 21 -10.03 11.12 15.76
CA SER A 21 -8.59 11.00 15.68
C SER A 21 -7.96 11.32 17.04
N PRO A 22 -6.89 10.65 17.46
CA PRO A 22 -6.18 10.99 18.68
C PRO A 22 -5.55 12.38 18.61
N LEU A 23 -5.53 13.09 19.73
CA LEU A 23 -4.81 14.36 19.80
C LEU A 23 -3.30 14.11 19.79
N VAL A 24 -2.64 14.85 18.92
CA VAL A 24 -1.18 14.91 18.81
C VAL A 24 -0.55 15.30 20.14
N ASN A 25 0.48 14.56 20.57
CA ASN A 25 1.29 14.93 21.71
C ASN A 25 2.56 15.66 21.26
N ASN A 26 2.48 16.99 21.18
CA ASN A 26 3.59 17.84 20.72
C ASN A 26 4.89 17.63 21.52
N LEU A 27 4.79 17.35 22.82
CA LEU A 27 5.97 17.08 23.66
C LEU A 27 6.64 15.75 23.27
N HIS A 28 5.84 14.72 23.04
CA HIS A 28 6.35 13.44 22.57
C HIS A 28 7.07 13.60 21.23
N HIS A 29 6.46 14.23 20.24
CA HIS A 29 7.09 14.43 18.93
C HIS A 29 8.38 15.25 19.03
N LYS A 30 8.41 16.30 19.86
CA LYS A 30 9.63 17.10 20.09
C LYS A 30 10.76 16.27 20.70
N ASN A 31 10.47 15.45 21.71
CA ASN A 31 11.49 14.61 22.32
C ASN A 31 11.95 13.50 21.39
N ALA A 32 11.01 12.92 20.66
CA ALA A 32 11.30 11.85 19.73
C ALA A 32 12.15 12.34 18.54
N GLN A 33 11.92 13.57 18.05
CA GLN A 33 12.84 14.24 17.11
C GLN A 33 14.25 14.42 17.69
N LYS A 34 14.38 14.84 18.95
CA LYS A 34 15.71 14.97 19.59
C LYS A 34 16.45 13.64 19.70
N TYR A 35 15.74 12.56 20.07
CA TYR A 35 16.34 11.22 20.16
C TYR A 35 16.76 10.73 18.78
N GLN A 36 15.95 11.00 17.76
CA GLN A 36 16.29 10.72 16.37
C GLN A 36 17.55 11.44 15.93
N ASP A 37 17.62 12.76 16.14
CA ASP A 37 18.78 13.58 15.75
C ASP A 37 20.06 13.09 16.43
N LEU A 38 19.95 12.74 17.72
CA LEU A 38 21.06 12.18 18.49
C LEU A 38 21.51 10.81 17.96
N ALA A 39 20.57 9.90 17.70
CA ALA A 39 20.89 8.57 17.19
C ALA A 39 21.47 8.63 15.77
N HIS A 40 20.95 9.52 14.93
CA HIS A 40 21.48 9.76 13.59
C HIS A 40 22.89 10.37 13.63
N TRP A 41 23.14 11.29 14.56
CA TRP A 41 24.47 11.83 14.81
C TRP A 41 25.46 10.72 15.19
N TYR A 42 25.10 9.86 16.15
CA TYR A 42 25.94 8.73 16.55
C TYR A 42 26.25 7.78 15.39
N CYS A 43 25.26 7.44 14.54
CA CYS A 43 25.50 6.60 13.36
C CYS A 43 26.47 7.25 12.36
N ARG A 44 26.42 8.59 12.20
CA ARG A 44 27.29 9.33 11.28
C ARG A 44 28.70 9.53 11.81
N THR A 45 28.88 9.65 13.12
CA THR A 45 30.19 9.88 13.74
C THR A 45 30.91 8.60 14.16
N ALA A 46 30.30 7.43 13.97
CA ALA A 46 30.93 6.15 14.26
C ALA A 46 32.28 6.01 13.52
N GLY A 47 33.35 5.72 14.25
CA GLY A 47 34.68 5.55 13.67
C GLY A 47 34.75 4.32 12.76
N VAL A 48 35.70 4.29 11.82
CA VAL A 48 35.84 3.20 10.83
C VAL A 48 35.95 1.81 11.51
N ASP A 49 36.73 1.72 12.59
CA ASP A 49 36.88 0.48 13.35
C ASP A 49 35.59 0.08 14.10
N GLU A 50 34.82 1.06 14.57
CA GLU A 50 33.53 0.81 15.20
C GLU A 50 32.51 0.31 14.17
N VAL A 51 32.46 0.92 12.98
CA VAL A 51 31.59 0.50 11.88
C VAL A 51 31.93 -0.93 11.45
N LYS A 52 33.21 -1.28 11.37
CA LYS A 52 33.64 -2.64 11.03
C LYS A 52 33.17 -3.67 12.06
N ASN A 53 33.25 -3.34 13.35
CA ASN A 53 32.90 -4.26 14.44
C ASN A 53 31.41 -4.30 14.77
N ARG A 54 30.65 -3.25 14.46
CA ARG A 54 29.22 -3.08 14.82
C ARG A 54 28.31 -2.87 13.60
N SER A 55 28.75 -3.32 12.43
CA SER A 55 28.07 -3.12 11.14
C SER A 55 26.59 -3.53 11.15
N SER A 56 26.25 -4.67 11.74
CA SER A 56 24.86 -5.18 11.83
C SER A 56 23.99 -4.36 12.78
N ALA A 57 24.53 -3.96 13.94
CA ALA A 57 23.83 -3.11 14.90
C ALA A 57 23.58 -1.71 14.35
N LEU A 58 24.57 -1.13 13.65
CA LEU A 58 24.43 0.16 12.97
C LEU A 58 23.43 0.10 11.82
N LEU A 59 23.43 -0.98 11.03
CA LEU A 59 22.39 -1.19 10.00
C LEU A 59 21.01 -1.27 10.63
N THR A 60 20.86 -2.03 11.72
CA THR A 60 19.60 -2.13 12.46
C THR A 60 19.16 -0.76 12.96
N ALA A 61 20.08 0.04 13.51
CA ALA A 61 19.80 1.40 13.92
C ALA A 61 19.31 2.26 12.74
N HIS A 62 20.01 2.25 11.60
CA HIS A 62 19.56 2.96 10.39
C HIS A 62 18.14 2.56 9.98
N VAL A 63 17.80 1.27 10.04
CA VAL A 63 16.46 0.79 9.69
C VAL A 63 15.39 1.30 10.66
N LEU A 64 15.64 1.20 11.97
CA LEU A 64 14.71 1.69 12.99
C LEU A 64 14.52 3.21 12.91
N LEU A 65 15.60 3.96 12.65
CA LEU A 65 15.55 5.40 12.44
C LEU A 65 14.71 5.78 11.21
N ALA A 66 14.77 4.99 10.13
CA ALA A 66 13.92 5.22 8.97
C ALA A 66 12.44 4.98 9.29
N TYR A 67 12.08 3.84 9.91
CA TYR A 67 10.69 3.60 10.33
C TYR A 67 10.18 4.65 11.31
N TYR A 68 11.06 5.19 12.15
CA TYR A 68 10.72 6.33 12.99
C TYR A 68 10.29 7.55 12.18
N HIS A 69 11.03 7.92 11.11
CA HIS A 69 10.63 9.02 10.22
C HIS A 69 9.27 8.76 9.55
N HIS A 70 9.02 7.53 9.12
CA HIS A 70 7.73 7.12 8.55
C HIS A 70 6.57 7.34 9.54
N ALA A 71 6.78 6.98 10.81
CA ALA A 71 5.77 7.08 11.84
C ALA A 71 5.57 8.50 12.39
N SER A 72 6.64 9.29 12.49
CA SER A 72 6.66 10.46 13.41
C SER A 72 7.00 11.80 12.77
N THR A 73 7.62 11.82 11.58
CA THR A 73 8.06 13.08 10.96
C THR A 73 7.28 13.41 9.69
N ASN A 74 7.76 12.97 8.53
CA ASN A 74 7.22 13.22 7.20
C ASN A 74 7.84 12.22 6.22
N HIS A 75 7.29 12.15 5.01
CA HIS A 75 7.69 11.13 4.05
C HIS A 75 9.05 11.43 3.40
N VAL A 76 9.39 12.71 3.18
CA VAL A 76 10.73 13.11 2.67
C VAL A 76 11.85 12.56 3.54
N ASN A 77 11.78 12.77 4.85
CA ASN A 77 12.82 12.30 5.77
C ASN A 77 12.89 10.77 5.80
N PHE A 78 11.75 10.09 5.69
CA PHE A 78 11.73 8.64 5.56
C PHE A 78 12.48 8.18 4.31
N ARG A 79 12.16 8.75 3.14
CA ARG A 79 12.82 8.42 1.88
C ARG A 79 14.32 8.68 1.93
N LEU A 80 14.74 9.82 2.49
CA LEU A 80 16.16 10.14 2.66
C LEU A 80 16.86 9.14 3.59
N ALA A 81 16.20 8.71 4.68
CA ALA A 81 16.75 7.69 5.57
C ALA A 81 16.85 6.31 4.90
N VAL A 82 15.91 5.92 4.04
CA VAL A 82 16.02 4.72 3.21
C VAL A 82 17.25 4.81 2.30
N ALA A 83 17.44 5.94 1.60
CA ALA A 83 18.61 6.16 0.74
C ALA A 83 19.94 6.12 1.52
N ASP A 84 19.98 6.72 2.71
CA ASP A 84 21.14 6.67 3.61
C ASP A 84 21.46 5.22 4.04
N SER A 85 20.44 4.41 4.35
CA SER A 85 20.63 2.99 4.70
C SER A 85 21.19 2.16 3.55
N VAL A 86 20.76 2.43 2.31
CA VAL A 86 21.28 1.74 1.13
C VAL A 86 22.75 2.08 0.92
N ARG A 87 23.11 3.35 1.05
CA ARG A 87 24.51 3.78 0.97
C ARG A 87 25.37 3.09 2.02
N PHE A 88 24.86 2.98 3.25
CA PHE A 88 25.54 2.28 4.34
C PHE A 88 25.79 0.79 4.02
N VAL A 89 24.78 0.09 3.50
CA VAL A 89 24.91 -1.32 3.10
C VAL A 89 25.91 -1.50 1.98
N LEU A 90 25.87 -0.65 0.95
CA LEU A 90 26.81 -0.71 -0.17
C LEU A 90 28.27 -0.55 0.28
N GLN A 91 28.52 0.37 1.22
CA GLN A 91 29.86 0.63 1.76
C GLN A 91 30.36 -0.48 2.69
N ASN A 92 29.46 -1.13 3.43
CA ASN A 92 29.82 -2.04 4.53
C ASN A 92 29.42 -3.50 4.30
N ARG A 93 29.03 -3.87 3.07
CA ARG A 93 28.46 -5.19 2.72
C ARG A 93 29.23 -6.37 3.30
N ALA A 94 30.56 -6.36 3.19
CA ALA A 94 31.40 -7.47 3.62
C ALA A 94 31.40 -7.61 5.14
N SER A 95 31.52 -6.49 5.85
CA SER A 95 31.45 -6.45 7.32
C SER A 95 30.08 -6.86 7.85
N ILE A 96 29.00 -6.51 7.15
CA ILE A 96 27.64 -6.90 7.51
C ILE A 96 27.46 -8.41 7.30
N MET A 97 27.83 -8.92 6.12
CA MET A 97 27.68 -10.36 5.80
C MET A 97 28.50 -11.27 6.71
N ASN A 98 29.64 -10.80 7.21
CA ASN A 98 30.50 -11.57 8.13
C ASN A 98 30.10 -11.44 9.60
N SER A 99 29.14 -10.55 9.93
CA SER A 99 28.65 -10.36 11.29
C SER A 99 27.63 -11.44 11.67
N ILE A 100 27.65 -11.87 12.94
CA ILE A 100 26.71 -12.86 13.52
C ILE A 100 25.25 -12.47 13.26
N HIS A 101 24.88 -11.21 13.49
CA HIS A 101 23.52 -10.69 13.27
C HIS A 101 23.33 -10.04 11.88
N GLY A 102 24.23 -10.32 10.94
CA GLY A 102 24.23 -9.72 9.62
C GLY A 102 22.98 -10.07 8.81
N ALA A 103 22.58 -11.34 8.82
CA ALA A 103 21.42 -11.83 8.07
C ALA A 103 20.11 -11.16 8.53
N ASP A 104 19.87 -11.09 9.83
CA ASP A 104 18.66 -10.47 10.38
C ASP A 104 18.59 -8.97 10.06
N ALA A 105 19.73 -8.27 10.22
CA ALA A 105 19.82 -6.85 9.89
C ALA A 105 19.57 -6.58 8.39
N LEU A 106 20.07 -7.47 7.52
CA LEU A 106 19.82 -7.39 6.08
C LEU A 106 18.36 -7.69 5.71
N GLN A 107 17.69 -8.62 6.40
CA GLN A 107 16.26 -8.86 6.23
C GLN A 107 15.43 -7.64 6.66
N MET A 108 15.76 -7.01 7.79
CA MET A 108 15.13 -5.76 8.22
C MET A 108 15.34 -4.64 7.20
N TRP A 109 16.56 -4.50 6.68
CA TRP A 109 16.89 -3.53 5.64
C TRP A 109 16.13 -3.80 4.33
N TYR A 110 16.00 -5.06 3.93
CA TYR A 110 15.21 -5.44 2.77
C TYR A 110 13.76 -4.98 2.93
N ARG A 111 13.11 -5.28 4.06
CA ARG A 111 11.73 -4.85 4.38
C ARG A 111 11.59 -3.32 4.36
N LEU A 112 12.58 -2.60 4.84
CA LEU A 112 12.59 -1.13 4.75
C LEU A 112 12.56 -0.68 3.29
N CYS A 113 13.45 -1.23 2.47
CA CYS A 113 13.52 -0.96 1.04
C CYS A 113 12.24 -1.35 0.30
N THR A 114 11.46 -2.34 0.77
CA THR A 114 10.15 -2.63 0.15
C THR A 114 9.07 -1.65 0.62
N SER A 115 9.05 -1.28 1.90
CA SER A 115 7.99 -0.47 2.50
C SER A 115 7.86 0.97 1.97
N HIS A 116 8.91 1.53 1.35
CA HIS A 116 8.86 2.88 0.75
C HIS A 116 8.15 2.93 -0.61
N ARG A 117 8.03 1.80 -1.30
CA ARG A 117 7.57 1.73 -2.69
C ARG A 117 6.18 2.32 -2.94
N PRO A 118 5.15 2.08 -2.09
CA PRO A 118 3.81 2.59 -2.34
C PRO A 118 3.71 4.12 -2.41
N ALA A 119 4.69 4.83 -1.87
CA ALA A 119 4.71 6.29 -1.86
C ALA A 119 5.51 6.91 -3.02
N LYS A 120 6.16 6.08 -3.85
CA LYS A 120 6.80 6.52 -5.08
C LYS A 120 5.74 7.04 -6.06
N PRO A 121 5.97 8.20 -6.72
CA PRO A 121 5.05 8.69 -7.74
C PRO A 121 4.88 7.64 -8.87
N PRO A 122 3.64 7.27 -9.23
CA PRO A 122 3.38 6.15 -10.14
C PRO A 122 3.86 6.36 -11.57
N ALA A 123 4.18 7.61 -11.96
CA ALA A 123 4.76 7.92 -13.26
C ALA A 123 6.24 7.52 -13.39
N LEU A 124 6.93 7.33 -12.26
CA LEU A 124 8.35 7.06 -12.22
C LEU A 124 8.67 5.58 -12.42
N LEU A 125 9.97 5.26 -12.54
CA LEU A 125 10.44 3.91 -12.84
C LEU A 125 10.07 2.93 -11.73
N LEU A 126 9.63 1.72 -12.04
CA LEU A 126 9.56 0.66 -11.03
C LEU A 126 10.98 0.18 -10.67
N GLU A 127 11.10 -0.56 -9.57
CA GLU A 127 12.38 -1.18 -9.23
C GLU A 127 12.84 -2.17 -10.30
N GLY A 128 14.13 -2.14 -10.60
CA GLY A 128 14.73 -2.96 -11.67
C GLY A 128 14.63 -2.34 -13.06
N GLU A 129 13.86 -1.26 -13.27
CA GLU A 129 13.80 -0.57 -14.57
C GLU A 129 15.03 0.33 -14.83
N GLY A 130 15.60 0.93 -13.79
CA GLY A 130 16.68 1.94 -13.93
C GLY A 130 16.87 2.73 -12.65
N ALA A 131 17.82 3.67 -12.61
CA ALA A 131 18.02 4.54 -11.44
C ALA A 131 16.80 5.46 -11.21
N SER A 132 16.45 5.73 -9.95
CA SER A 132 15.30 6.58 -9.61
C SER A 132 15.62 7.63 -8.56
N LEU A 133 14.98 8.79 -8.69
CA LEU A 133 15.11 9.92 -7.77
C LEU A 133 14.29 9.71 -6.47
N PHE A 134 13.25 8.88 -6.53
CA PHE A 134 12.30 8.69 -5.42
C PHE A 134 12.56 7.44 -4.58
N GLY A 135 13.68 6.75 -4.82
CA GLY A 135 14.07 5.63 -4.00
C GLY A 135 15.16 4.78 -4.63
N PRO A 136 15.77 3.88 -3.86
CA PRO A 136 16.75 2.94 -4.39
C PRO A 136 16.06 1.97 -5.35
N ASN A 137 16.15 2.24 -6.65
CA ASN A 137 15.97 1.20 -7.64
C ASN A 137 17.26 0.39 -7.67
N LEU A 138 17.30 -0.66 -6.86
CA LEU A 138 18.49 -1.51 -6.72
C LEU A 138 18.75 -2.22 -8.06
N LEU A 139 19.73 -1.71 -8.79
CA LEU A 139 20.20 -2.26 -10.07
C LEU A 139 20.92 -3.61 -9.86
N PRO A 140 21.00 -4.45 -10.91
CA PRO A 140 21.44 -5.85 -10.80
C PRO A 140 22.95 -6.09 -10.57
N ASP A 141 23.79 -5.09 -10.33
CA ASP A 141 25.25 -5.32 -10.53
C ASP A 141 26.02 -5.83 -9.28
N ALA A 142 25.77 -5.29 -8.08
CA ALA A 142 26.52 -5.68 -6.86
C ALA A 142 25.64 -6.03 -5.66
N THR A 143 24.39 -5.57 -5.67
CA THR A 143 23.38 -5.82 -4.65
C THR A 143 22.53 -7.04 -4.94
N GLU A 144 22.57 -7.59 -6.16
CA GLU A 144 21.72 -8.71 -6.58
C GLU A 144 21.94 -9.95 -5.72
N HIS A 145 23.18 -10.38 -5.48
CA HIS A 145 23.46 -11.53 -4.62
C HIS A 145 22.98 -11.33 -3.17
N LEU A 146 23.16 -10.11 -2.64
CA LEU A 146 22.70 -9.75 -1.31
C LEU A 146 21.17 -9.77 -1.23
N TYR A 147 20.52 -9.22 -2.25
CA TYR A 147 19.07 -9.12 -2.37
C TYR A 147 18.43 -10.49 -2.59
N LEU A 148 19.03 -11.33 -3.43
CA LEU A 148 18.63 -12.72 -3.64
C LEU A 148 18.74 -13.52 -2.34
N LYS A 149 19.82 -13.33 -1.56
CA LYS A 149 19.92 -13.93 -0.22
C LYS A 149 18.81 -13.46 0.71
N CYS A 150 18.45 -12.18 0.66
CA CYS A 150 17.32 -11.67 1.43
C CYS A 150 16.01 -12.33 0.98
N ILE A 151 15.74 -12.39 -0.32
CA ILE A 151 14.55 -13.04 -0.88
C ILE A 151 14.45 -14.51 -0.49
N LEU A 152 15.53 -15.27 -0.65
CA LEU A 152 15.55 -16.69 -0.35
C LEU A 152 15.37 -16.97 1.15
N GLY A 153 15.86 -16.07 2.00
CA GLY A 153 15.71 -16.15 3.45
C GLY A 153 14.43 -15.53 4.01
N MET A 154 13.52 -15.02 3.17
CA MET A 154 12.27 -14.42 3.65
C MET A 154 11.39 -15.46 4.36
N SER A 155 10.83 -15.05 5.50
CA SER A 155 9.77 -15.81 6.16
C SER A 155 8.50 -15.84 5.29
N VAL A 156 7.57 -16.74 5.62
CA VAL A 156 6.26 -16.81 4.95
C VAL A 156 5.49 -15.49 5.12
N ASP A 157 5.59 -14.84 6.27
CA ASP A 157 4.99 -13.54 6.55
C ASP A 157 5.58 -12.44 5.64
N ASP A 158 6.91 -12.37 5.55
CA ASP A 158 7.58 -11.34 4.74
C ASP A 158 7.31 -11.49 3.26
N LEU A 159 7.19 -12.73 2.79
CA LEU A 159 6.92 -13.01 1.39
C LEU A 159 5.55 -12.46 0.97
N ILE A 160 4.49 -12.64 1.77
CA ILE A 160 3.18 -12.07 1.43
C ILE A 160 3.19 -10.55 1.48
N TYR A 161 3.98 -9.96 2.38
CA TYR A 161 4.14 -8.51 2.47
C TYR A 161 4.80 -7.93 1.23
N ASP A 162 5.89 -8.53 0.76
CA ASP A 162 6.56 -8.08 -0.47
C ASP A 162 5.67 -8.30 -1.71
N ILE A 163 4.96 -9.43 -1.80
CA ILE A 163 4.00 -9.67 -2.89
C ILE A 163 2.90 -8.61 -2.91
N LEU A 164 2.33 -8.28 -1.74
CA LEU A 164 1.28 -7.26 -1.62
C LEU A 164 1.80 -5.89 -2.06
N ILE A 165 2.93 -5.44 -1.50
CA ILE A 165 3.52 -4.13 -1.84
C ILE A 165 3.79 -4.03 -3.34
N ARG A 166 4.41 -5.07 -3.94
CA ARG A 166 4.67 -5.12 -5.38
C ARG A 166 3.40 -5.08 -6.20
N THR A 167 2.39 -5.85 -5.81
CA THR A 167 1.10 -5.87 -6.50
C THR A 167 0.45 -4.50 -6.49
N LEU A 168 0.46 -3.80 -5.34
CA LEU A 168 -0.10 -2.46 -5.21
C LEU A 168 0.69 -1.40 -5.99
N GLU A 169 2.03 -1.48 -6.00
CA GLU A 169 2.91 -0.60 -6.78
C GLU A 169 2.57 -0.70 -8.28
N ILE A 170 2.55 -1.92 -8.82
CA ILE A 170 2.27 -2.20 -10.23
C ILE A 170 0.84 -1.77 -10.59
N ARG A 171 -0.15 -2.14 -9.74
CA ARG A 171 -1.55 -1.77 -9.96
C ARG A 171 -1.77 -0.27 -9.95
N THR A 172 -1.14 0.46 -9.02
CA THR A 172 -1.27 1.91 -8.93
C THR A 172 -0.79 2.57 -10.22
N LYS A 173 0.37 2.16 -10.75
CA LYS A 173 0.88 2.62 -12.05
C LYS A 173 -0.09 2.30 -13.20
N LEU A 174 -0.62 1.09 -13.24
CA LEU A 174 -1.61 0.65 -14.24
C LEU A 174 -2.88 1.52 -14.23
N VAL A 175 -3.50 1.71 -13.06
CA VAL A 175 -4.74 2.47 -12.91
C VAL A 175 -4.56 3.95 -13.27
N VAL A 176 -3.44 4.55 -12.88
CA VAL A 176 -3.14 5.95 -13.21
C VAL A 176 -2.91 6.09 -14.72
N PHE A 177 -2.11 5.22 -15.32
CA PHE A 177 -1.86 5.25 -16.77
C PHE A 177 -3.15 5.14 -17.57
N ARG A 178 -4.04 4.22 -17.20
CA ARG A 178 -5.38 4.10 -17.81
C ARG A 178 -6.21 5.37 -17.68
N SER A 179 -6.21 5.96 -16.48
CA SER A 179 -7.02 7.15 -16.21
C SER A 179 -6.52 8.37 -16.98
N VAL A 180 -5.20 8.55 -17.08
CA VAL A 180 -4.57 9.59 -17.90
C VAL A 180 -4.79 9.31 -19.39
N ALA A 181 -4.52 8.09 -19.84
CA ALA A 181 -4.72 7.67 -21.23
C ALA A 181 -6.16 7.94 -21.70
N GLY A 182 -7.15 7.51 -20.93
CA GLY A 182 -8.56 7.72 -21.23
C GLY A 182 -9.01 9.19 -21.13
N SER A 183 -8.48 9.96 -20.19
CA SER A 183 -8.82 11.39 -20.05
C SER A 183 -8.25 12.25 -21.18
N PHE A 184 -7.06 11.89 -21.68
CA PHE A 184 -6.34 12.61 -22.74
C PHE A 184 -6.46 11.96 -24.12
N GLN A 185 -7.27 10.90 -24.25
CA GLN A 185 -7.52 10.16 -25.49
C GLN A 185 -6.23 9.68 -26.19
N VAL A 186 -5.28 9.21 -25.40
CA VAL A 186 -4.04 8.56 -25.88
C VAL A 186 -4.05 7.09 -25.54
N SER A 187 -3.22 6.31 -26.22
CA SER A 187 -3.02 4.90 -25.89
C SER A 187 -2.23 4.74 -24.58
N GLU A 188 -2.66 3.83 -23.70
CA GLU A 188 -1.90 3.46 -22.50
C GLU A 188 -0.56 2.76 -22.82
N PHE A 189 -0.41 2.28 -24.07
CA PHE A 189 0.83 1.71 -24.59
C PHE A 189 1.78 2.77 -25.16
N SER A 190 1.37 4.04 -25.20
CA SER A 190 2.17 5.12 -25.76
C SER A 190 3.51 5.26 -25.05
N SER A 191 4.58 5.50 -25.82
CA SER A 191 5.90 5.79 -25.26
C SER A 191 5.92 7.05 -24.39
N GLY A 192 5.01 7.99 -24.64
CA GLY A 192 4.87 9.23 -23.87
C GLY A 192 3.94 9.15 -22.65
N ILE A 193 3.35 7.98 -22.33
CA ILE A 193 2.36 7.90 -21.24
C ILE A 193 2.96 8.22 -19.86
N GLY A 194 4.23 7.85 -19.64
CA GLY A 194 4.93 8.11 -18.38
C GLY A 194 5.14 9.60 -18.13
N SER A 195 5.72 10.30 -19.10
CA SER A 195 5.93 11.76 -19.01
C SER A 195 4.62 12.54 -18.94
N LEU A 196 3.60 12.16 -19.73
CA LEU A 196 2.27 12.77 -19.66
C LEU A 196 1.64 12.58 -18.28
N THR A 197 1.70 11.35 -17.74
CA THR A 197 1.18 11.06 -16.41
C THR A 197 1.91 11.88 -15.35
N HIS A 198 3.22 12.01 -15.47
CA HIS A 198 4.04 12.81 -14.56
C HIS A 198 3.63 14.29 -14.56
N GLU A 199 3.46 14.89 -15.74
CA GLU A 199 3.00 16.28 -15.88
C GLU A 199 1.61 16.50 -15.27
N VAL A 200 0.66 15.61 -15.59
CA VAL A 200 -0.72 15.69 -15.09
C VAL A 200 -0.76 15.59 -13.57
N LEU A 201 -0.07 14.60 -13.00
CA LEU A 201 -0.03 14.43 -11.55
C LEU A 201 0.65 15.62 -10.86
N ASN A 202 1.79 16.09 -11.35
CA ASN A 202 2.45 17.25 -10.75
C ASN A 202 1.58 18.50 -10.81
N LYS A 203 0.87 18.74 -11.92
CA LYS A 203 -0.09 19.83 -12.03
C LYS A 203 -1.22 19.72 -11.00
N LEU A 204 -1.81 18.53 -10.83
CA LEU A 204 -2.88 18.31 -9.86
C LEU A 204 -2.38 18.37 -8.40
N LEU A 205 -1.13 18.01 -8.15
CA LEU A 205 -0.48 18.12 -6.85
C LEU A 205 0.05 19.53 -6.56
N GLY A 206 0.00 20.45 -7.54
CA GLY A 206 0.57 21.80 -7.41
C GLY A 206 2.10 21.80 -7.30
N ARG A 207 2.75 20.75 -7.80
CA ARG A 207 4.21 20.59 -7.81
C ARG A 207 4.79 21.10 -9.13
N GLN A 208 6.00 21.65 -9.06
CA GLN A 208 6.78 21.92 -10.26
C GLN A 208 7.34 20.61 -10.81
N CYS A 209 7.28 20.44 -12.12
CA CYS A 209 7.85 19.29 -12.81
C CYS A 209 9.38 19.45 -12.86
N ALA A 210 10.10 18.76 -11.98
CA ALA A 210 11.56 18.81 -11.97
C ALA A 210 12.11 18.14 -13.25
N PRO A 211 13.14 18.72 -13.91
CA PRO A 211 13.67 18.18 -15.17
C PRO A 211 14.14 16.73 -15.06
N ASP A 212 14.77 16.38 -13.94
CA ASP A 212 15.29 15.03 -13.71
C ASP A 212 14.14 14.01 -13.51
N GLU A 213 13.07 14.41 -12.80
CA GLU A 213 11.88 13.56 -12.62
C GLU A 213 11.15 13.32 -13.95
N TYR A 214 11.07 14.36 -14.78
CA TYR A 214 10.51 14.28 -16.11
C TYR A 214 11.34 13.37 -17.02
N ALA A 215 12.67 13.48 -16.96
CA ALA A 215 13.58 12.60 -17.70
C ALA A 215 13.39 11.15 -17.29
N GLU A 216 13.35 10.86 -15.98
CA GLU A 216 13.05 9.52 -15.45
C GLU A 216 11.70 8.98 -15.95
N ALA A 217 10.63 9.79 -15.86
CA ALA A 217 9.30 9.39 -16.32
C ALA A 217 9.24 9.10 -17.84
N ARG A 218 10.06 9.80 -18.62
CA ARG A 218 10.17 9.63 -20.08
C ARG A 218 10.97 8.38 -20.45
N GLU A 219 12.01 8.07 -19.69
CA GLU A 219 12.87 6.89 -19.91
C GLU A 219 12.18 5.56 -19.54
N GLY A 220 11.10 5.63 -18.75
CA GLY A 220 10.30 4.46 -18.39
C GLY A 220 9.74 3.71 -19.59
N PHE A 221 10.01 2.39 -19.61
CA PHE A 221 9.55 1.50 -20.66
C PHE A 221 8.44 0.54 -20.19
N VAL A 222 8.29 0.32 -18.88
CA VAL A 222 7.24 -0.56 -18.34
C VAL A 222 5.89 0.17 -18.34
N ARG A 223 5.00 -0.31 -19.20
CA ARG A 223 3.63 0.20 -19.43
C ARG A 223 2.75 -0.87 -20.07
N GLY A 224 1.43 -0.72 -19.95
CA GLY A 224 0.45 -1.63 -20.57
C GLY A 224 0.72 -3.11 -20.25
N TYR A 225 0.95 -3.93 -21.28
CA TYR A 225 1.20 -5.37 -21.14
C TYR A 225 2.41 -5.73 -20.26
N HIS A 226 3.42 -4.86 -20.14
CA HIS A 226 4.55 -5.11 -19.24
C HIS A 226 4.11 -5.16 -17.78
N LEU A 227 3.20 -4.26 -17.38
CA LEU A 227 2.66 -4.21 -16.01
C LEU A 227 1.84 -5.47 -15.72
N LEU A 228 1.06 -5.95 -16.70
CA LEU A 228 0.35 -7.23 -16.58
C LEU A 228 1.30 -8.42 -16.41
N GLY A 229 2.36 -8.49 -17.22
CA GLY A 229 3.38 -9.52 -17.08
C GLY A 229 4.01 -9.51 -15.69
N MET A 230 4.27 -8.34 -15.13
CA MET A 230 4.77 -8.20 -13.75
C MET A 230 3.76 -8.63 -12.69
N LEU A 231 2.46 -8.43 -12.90
CA LEU A 231 1.39 -8.95 -12.03
C LEU A 231 1.32 -10.48 -12.08
N GLU A 232 1.45 -11.09 -13.25
CA GLU A 232 1.50 -12.56 -13.37
C GLU A 232 2.72 -13.13 -12.64
N VAL A 233 3.87 -12.44 -12.64
CA VAL A 233 5.01 -12.82 -11.77
C VAL A 233 4.60 -12.80 -10.29
N GLN A 234 3.86 -11.77 -9.82
CA GLN A 234 3.41 -11.74 -8.43
C GLN A 234 2.40 -12.84 -8.11
N LYS A 235 1.55 -13.23 -9.07
CA LYS A 235 0.62 -14.34 -8.94
C LYS A 235 1.34 -15.68 -8.79
N GLU A 236 2.41 -15.93 -9.54
CA GLU A 236 3.25 -17.12 -9.34
C GLU A 236 3.94 -17.12 -7.97
N ARG A 237 4.45 -15.95 -7.53
CA ARG A 237 5.00 -15.81 -6.18
C ARG A 237 3.97 -16.08 -5.09
N LEU A 238 2.71 -15.68 -5.32
CA LEU A 238 1.60 -15.97 -4.39
C LEU A 238 1.30 -17.47 -4.31
N LYS A 239 1.44 -18.23 -5.40
CA LYS A 239 1.35 -19.70 -5.36
C LYS A 239 2.47 -20.31 -4.52
N VAL A 240 3.70 -19.80 -4.63
CA VAL A 240 4.83 -20.23 -3.78
C VAL A 240 4.58 -19.89 -2.32
N TRP A 241 3.96 -18.75 -2.03
CA TRP A 241 3.56 -18.42 -0.66
C TRP A 241 2.53 -19.42 -0.12
N ARG A 242 1.48 -19.74 -0.89
CA ARG A 242 0.44 -20.71 -0.49
C ARG A 242 0.99 -22.11 -0.23
N SER A 243 1.94 -22.58 -1.05
CA SER A 243 2.51 -23.91 -0.88
C SER A 243 3.32 -24.08 0.41
N ARG A 244 3.62 -22.98 1.11
CA ARG A 244 4.33 -22.97 2.40
C ARG A 244 3.39 -22.88 3.61
N LEU A 245 2.07 -22.76 3.40
CA LEU A 245 1.10 -22.61 4.48
C LEU A 245 0.57 -23.96 4.97
N HIS A 246 0.22 -23.99 6.25
CA HIS A 246 -0.57 -25.08 6.81
C HIS A 246 -2.04 -24.96 6.37
N ALA A 247 -2.76 -26.09 6.38
CA ALA A 247 -4.13 -26.16 5.85
C ALA A 247 -5.13 -25.26 6.60
N ASP A 248 -4.87 -24.96 7.87
CA ASP A 248 -5.64 -24.07 8.75
C ASP A 248 -5.31 -22.58 8.58
N GLN A 249 -4.16 -22.26 7.97
CA GLN A 249 -3.77 -20.89 7.58
C GLN A 249 -4.28 -20.49 6.18
N MET A 250 -4.72 -21.46 5.39
CA MET A 250 -5.15 -21.22 4.01
C MET A 250 -6.47 -20.42 3.96
N PRO A 251 -6.52 -19.29 3.24
CA PRO A 251 -7.80 -18.68 2.87
C PRO A 251 -8.65 -19.67 2.07
N VAL A 252 -9.99 -19.60 2.22
CA VAL A 252 -10.91 -20.48 1.48
C VAL A 252 -10.70 -20.24 -0.02
N ASP A 253 -10.41 -21.31 -0.77
CA ASP A 253 -10.17 -21.25 -2.21
C ASP A 253 -11.33 -20.54 -2.91
N CYS A 254 -11.11 -19.29 -3.33
CA CYS A 254 -12.08 -18.55 -4.13
C CYS A 254 -12.16 -19.10 -5.58
N LEU A 255 -11.21 -19.95 -5.98
CA LEU A 255 -11.05 -20.45 -7.36
C LEU A 255 -11.36 -21.95 -7.55
N SER A 256 -11.56 -22.72 -6.48
CA SER A 256 -11.87 -24.16 -6.59
C SER A 256 -13.28 -24.45 -7.12
N ASN A 257 -14.13 -23.42 -7.25
CA ASN A 257 -15.46 -23.55 -7.85
C ASN A 257 -15.48 -23.60 -9.40
N SER A 258 -14.34 -23.41 -10.08
CA SER A 258 -14.31 -23.47 -11.55
C SER A 258 -14.06 -24.88 -12.12
N LEU A 259 -13.45 -25.80 -11.35
CA LEU A 259 -13.19 -27.19 -11.79
C LEU A 259 -14.19 -28.22 -11.23
N ALA A 260 -15.02 -27.85 -10.26
CA ALA A 260 -15.98 -28.74 -9.60
C ALA A 260 -17.43 -28.61 -10.11
N ARG A 261 -17.70 -27.88 -11.19
CA ARG A 261 -19.07 -27.67 -11.72
C ARG A 261 -19.72 -28.94 -12.33
N ASN A 262 -19.01 -30.07 -12.38
CA ASN A 262 -19.55 -31.34 -12.90
C ASN A 262 -19.97 -32.37 -11.83
N GLN A 263 -20.12 -31.99 -10.55
CA GLN A 263 -20.78 -32.84 -9.56
C GLN A 263 -21.97 -32.13 -8.94
N ILE A 264 -23.13 -32.33 -9.58
CA ILE A 264 -24.45 -32.12 -9.01
C ILE A 264 -24.58 -33.09 -7.83
N THR A 265 -24.21 -32.63 -6.63
CA THR A 265 -24.83 -32.95 -5.33
C THR A 265 -23.88 -32.50 -4.21
N SER A 266 -24.03 -31.26 -3.74
CA SER A 266 -23.83 -30.99 -2.32
C SER A 266 -24.62 -29.74 -1.93
N LYS A 267 -25.32 -29.88 -0.81
CA LYS A 267 -26.13 -28.86 -0.14
C LYS A 267 -25.32 -27.57 0.08
N PRO A 268 -25.96 -26.39 0.25
CA PRO A 268 -25.26 -25.20 0.70
C PRO A 268 -24.67 -25.53 2.07
N SER A 269 -23.37 -25.79 2.13
CA SER A 269 -22.68 -25.93 3.39
C SER A 269 -22.79 -24.58 4.07
N HIS A 270 -23.55 -24.53 5.16
CA HIS A 270 -23.49 -23.45 6.13
C HIS A 270 -22.03 -23.04 6.32
N SER A 271 -21.74 -21.76 6.09
CA SER A 271 -20.40 -21.18 6.19
C SER A 271 -19.81 -21.52 7.56
N MET A 272 -19.00 -22.56 7.62
CA MET A 272 -18.19 -22.82 8.80
C MET A 272 -17.26 -21.63 8.94
N HIS A 273 -17.50 -20.82 9.97
CA HIS A 273 -16.61 -19.76 10.40
C HIS A 273 -15.20 -20.34 10.56
N ARG A 274 -14.36 -20.18 9.54
CA ARG A 274 -12.99 -20.69 9.59
C ARG A 274 -12.21 -19.74 10.50
N SER A 275 -11.94 -20.19 11.72
CA SER A 275 -11.09 -19.45 12.64
C SER A 275 -9.64 -19.62 12.17
N PHE A 276 -8.97 -18.50 11.89
CA PHE A 276 -7.53 -18.52 11.69
C PHE A 276 -6.82 -18.78 13.03
N PRO A 277 -5.67 -19.48 13.03
CA PRO A 277 -4.94 -19.79 14.26
C PRO A 277 -4.48 -18.54 15.01
N THR A 278 -4.04 -17.53 14.28
CA THR A 278 -3.60 -16.25 14.84
C THR A 278 -4.21 -15.05 14.11
N HIS A 279 -4.18 -13.89 14.75
CA HIS A 279 -4.55 -12.62 14.09
C HIS A 279 -3.68 -12.33 12.86
N ARG A 280 -2.39 -12.71 12.90
CA ARG A 280 -1.48 -12.52 11.77
C ARG A 280 -1.88 -13.38 10.58
N ASP A 281 -2.26 -14.63 10.81
CA ASP A 281 -2.74 -15.52 9.73
C ASP A 281 -3.99 -14.93 9.05
N ALA A 282 -4.92 -14.37 9.84
CA ALA A 282 -6.10 -13.70 9.30
C ALA A 282 -5.74 -12.45 8.48
N MET A 283 -4.81 -11.61 8.94
CA MET A 283 -4.32 -10.46 8.16
C MET A 283 -3.59 -10.89 6.88
N ASN A 284 -2.78 -11.95 6.94
CA ASN A 284 -2.10 -12.50 5.77
C ASN A 284 -3.11 -13.05 4.74
N ALA A 285 -4.20 -13.67 5.20
CA ALA A 285 -5.30 -14.09 4.33
C ALA A 285 -5.98 -12.89 3.64
N LEU A 286 -6.18 -11.77 4.36
CA LEU A 286 -6.68 -10.53 3.75
C LEU A 286 -5.73 -10.00 2.66
N TYR A 287 -4.42 -10.00 2.90
CA TYR A 287 -3.43 -9.59 1.90
C TYR A 287 -3.45 -10.49 0.66
N CYS A 288 -3.55 -11.80 0.86
CA CYS A 288 -3.68 -12.76 -0.24
C CYS A 288 -4.91 -12.46 -1.10
N MET A 289 -6.08 -12.24 -0.48
CA MET A 289 -7.31 -11.94 -1.22
C MET A 289 -7.23 -10.59 -1.94
N LEU A 290 -6.63 -9.56 -1.35
CA LEU A 290 -6.40 -8.29 -2.04
C LEU A 290 -5.56 -8.48 -3.31
N CYS A 291 -4.50 -9.30 -3.25
CA CYS A 291 -3.70 -9.63 -4.42
C CYS A 291 -4.52 -10.37 -5.48
N GLU A 292 -5.32 -11.37 -5.09
CA GLU A 292 -6.18 -12.09 -6.04
C GLU A 292 -7.18 -11.19 -6.75
N ILE A 293 -7.87 -10.33 -6.00
CA ILE A 293 -8.83 -9.38 -6.57
C ILE A 293 -8.09 -8.41 -7.52
N ALA A 294 -6.88 -7.96 -7.16
CA ALA A 294 -6.07 -7.10 -8.02
C ALA A 294 -5.66 -7.78 -9.34
N PHE A 295 -5.29 -9.06 -9.29
CA PHE A 295 -4.95 -9.82 -10.51
C PHE A 295 -6.18 -9.99 -11.41
N GLU A 296 -7.33 -10.29 -10.83
CA GLU A 296 -8.59 -10.45 -11.55
C GLU A 296 -9.05 -9.13 -12.19
N GLU A 297 -9.00 -8.02 -11.45
CA GLU A 297 -9.35 -6.68 -11.97
C GLU A 297 -8.44 -6.21 -13.11
N ALA A 298 -7.13 -6.45 -12.99
CA ALA A 298 -6.16 -6.05 -14.00
C ALA A 298 -6.43 -6.74 -15.36
N ASN A 299 -6.84 -8.01 -15.35
CA ASN A 299 -7.13 -8.82 -16.52
C ASN A 299 -8.45 -8.42 -17.23
N GLN A 300 -9.48 -8.01 -16.48
CA GLN A 300 -10.78 -7.63 -17.04
C GLN A 300 -10.73 -6.35 -17.89
N SER A 301 -9.81 -5.44 -17.58
CA SER A 301 -9.72 -4.14 -18.23
C SER A 301 -9.06 -4.18 -19.63
N PHE A 302 -8.42 -5.29 -20.03
CA PHE A 302 -7.77 -5.43 -21.34
C PHE A 302 -8.61 -6.17 -22.38
N THR A 303 -9.77 -6.73 -22.01
CA THR A 303 -10.58 -7.56 -22.91
C THR A 303 -11.64 -6.80 -23.72
N SER A 304 -11.51 -5.49 -23.96
CA SER A 304 -12.49 -4.78 -24.79
C SER A 304 -11.91 -3.66 -25.64
N ASP A 305 -11.76 -3.94 -26.93
CA ASP A 305 -12.01 -2.96 -27.98
C ASP A 305 -13.45 -2.40 -27.80
N GLY A 306 -13.57 -1.26 -27.12
CA GLY A 306 -14.68 -0.31 -27.30
C GLY A 306 -16.10 -0.73 -26.87
N LEU A 307 -16.30 -1.84 -26.15
CA LEU A 307 -17.62 -2.30 -25.70
C LEU A 307 -17.59 -2.68 -24.21
N VAL A 308 -17.44 -1.65 -23.38
CA VAL A 308 -17.48 -1.70 -21.90
C VAL A 308 -18.83 -2.22 -21.34
N LEU A 309 -19.84 -2.42 -22.19
CA LEU A 309 -21.22 -2.75 -21.77
C LEU A 309 -21.51 -4.24 -21.58
N ALA A 310 -20.69 -5.18 -22.06
CA ALA A 310 -21.04 -6.62 -22.05
C ALA A 310 -20.34 -7.46 -20.97
N ILE A 311 -19.41 -6.90 -20.20
CA ILE A 311 -18.55 -7.65 -19.26
C ILE A 311 -19.08 -7.61 -17.80
N TYR A 312 -20.06 -6.75 -17.51
CA TYR A 312 -20.56 -6.54 -16.14
C TYR A 312 -21.22 -7.76 -15.48
N GLU A 313 -21.68 -8.78 -16.22
CA GLU A 313 -22.43 -9.90 -15.62
C GLU A 313 -21.61 -11.17 -15.34
N SER A 314 -20.51 -11.42 -16.07
CA SER A 314 -19.80 -12.70 -15.99
C SER A 314 -18.76 -12.75 -14.87
N SER A 315 -17.99 -11.66 -14.68
CA SER A 315 -16.83 -11.61 -13.79
C SER A 315 -17.02 -10.74 -12.53
N ALA A 316 -18.14 -10.01 -12.42
CA ALA A 316 -18.53 -9.33 -11.19
C ALA A 316 -18.67 -10.34 -10.03
N THR A 317 -19.18 -11.54 -10.33
CA THR A 317 -19.44 -12.57 -9.33
C THR A 317 -18.17 -13.07 -8.60
N PRO A 318 -17.01 -13.37 -9.24
CA PRO A 318 -15.79 -13.73 -8.51
C PRO A 318 -15.22 -12.60 -7.63
N ILE A 319 -15.14 -11.37 -8.13
CA ILE A 319 -14.62 -10.23 -7.34
C ILE A 319 -15.54 -9.91 -6.16
N GLU A 320 -16.86 -9.93 -6.36
CA GLU A 320 -17.84 -9.73 -5.29
C GLU A 320 -17.76 -10.81 -4.22
N ASN A 321 -17.64 -12.09 -4.62
CA ASN A 321 -17.47 -13.20 -3.67
C ASN A 321 -16.19 -13.06 -2.85
N MET A 322 -15.07 -12.68 -3.49
CA MET A 322 -13.82 -12.41 -2.79
C MET A 322 -13.96 -11.22 -1.83
N ALA A 323 -14.59 -10.12 -2.26
CA ALA A 323 -14.83 -8.95 -1.42
C ALA A 323 -15.71 -9.26 -0.21
N TYR A 324 -16.70 -10.13 -0.38
CA TYR A 324 -17.52 -10.63 0.71
C TYR A 324 -16.69 -11.45 1.71
N ASN A 325 -15.82 -12.34 1.24
CA ASN A 325 -14.91 -13.11 2.11
C ASN A 325 -13.94 -12.20 2.87
N VAL A 326 -13.40 -11.16 2.22
CA VAL A 326 -12.58 -10.12 2.87
C VAL A 326 -13.37 -9.47 4.01
N CYS A 327 -14.63 -9.10 3.78
CA CYS A 327 -15.50 -8.53 4.81
C CYS A 327 -15.79 -9.50 5.95
N GLN A 328 -16.04 -10.78 5.67
CA GLN A 328 -16.26 -11.80 6.70
C GLN A 328 -15.03 -11.99 7.59
N ILE A 329 -13.83 -12.03 7.00
CA ILE A 329 -12.59 -12.18 7.75
C ILE A 329 -12.35 -10.92 8.58
N ALA A 330 -12.49 -9.73 7.99
CA ALA A 330 -12.36 -8.46 8.69
C ALA A 330 -13.32 -8.32 9.87
N GLY A 331 -14.57 -8.75 9.72
CA GLY A 331 -15.58 -8.72 10.78
C GLY A 331 -15.30 -9.64 11.97
N ASN A 332 -14.43 -10.64 11.80
CA ASN A 332 -14.05 -11.58 12.87
C ASN A 332 -12.68 -11.26 13.48
N LEU A 333 -12.00 -10.20 13.04
CA LEU A 333 -10.71 -9.81 13.60
C LEU A 333 -10.87 -9.24 15.01
N ASN A 334 -9.86 -9.50 15.86
CA ASN A 334 -9.71 -8.78 17.11
C ASN A 334 -9.24 -7.35 16.82
N PHE A 335 -10.18 -6.40 16.77
CA PHE A 335 -9.87 -5.00 16.47
C PHE A 335 -8.93 -4.33 17.47
N SER A 336 -8.88 -4.78 18.74
CA SER A 336 -7.87 -4.28 19.67
C SER A 336 -6.46 -4.63 19.20
N ALA A 337 -6.26 -5.86 18.71
CA ALA A 337 -4.96 -6.29 18.16
C ALA A 337 -4.66 -5.58 16.83
N SER A 338 -5.65 -5.37 15.96
CA SER A 338 -5.47 -4.63 14.70
C SER A 338 -5.04 -3.18 14.94
N ASN A 339 -5.48 -2.57 16.04
CA ASN A 339 -5.17 -1.18 16.37
C ASN A 339 -3.80 -1.00 17.05
N THR A 340 -3.26 -2.04 17.69
CA THR A 340 -2.02 -1.93 18.51
C THR A 340 -0.83 -2.71 17.98
N SER A 341 -0.99 -3.55 16.97
CA SER A 341 0.10 -4.42 16.49
C SER A 341 0.94 -3.70 15.44
N ASP A 342 2.17 -3.31 15.78
CA ASP A 342 3.18 -2.70 14.89
C ASP A 342 3.74 -3.65 13.81
N ILE A 343 3.08 -4.78 13.56
CA ILE A 343 3.67 -5.94 12.84
C ILE A 343 3.12 -6.05 11.40
N TYR A 344 2.18 -5.20 11.02
CA TYR A 344 1.47 -5.33 9.75
C TYR A 344 1.98 -4.35 8.69
N THR A 345 2.15 -4.87 7.46
CA THR A 345 2.53 -4.07 6.29
C THR A 345 1.45 -3.06 5.91
N LEU A 346 0.17 -3.46 5.97
CA LEU A 346 -0.98 -2.57 5.89
C LEU A 346 -1.85 -2.75 7.12
N SER A 347 -2.32 -1.65 7.68
CA SER A 347 -3.38 -1.71 8.69
C SER A 347 -4.68 -2.27 8.11
N LEU A 348 -5.59 -2.73 8.96
CA LEU A 348 -6.92 -3.13 8.51
C LEU A 348 -7.66 -1.99 7.78
N ALA A 349 -7.46 -0.74 8.22
CA ALA A 349 -8.02 0.43 7.53
C ALA A 349 -7.51 0.51 6.08
N GLU A 350 -6.21 0.34 5.86
CA GLU A 350 -5.62 0.35 4.52
C GLU A 350 -6.06 -0.86 3.69
N VAL A 351 -6.23 -2.03 4.31
CA VAL A 351 -6.82 -3.19 3.63
C VAL A 351 -8.22 -2.87 3.10
N LEU A 352 -9.07 -2.24 3.92
CA LEU A 352 -10.42 -1.83 3.53
C LEU A 352 -10.39 -0.76 2.42
N LEU A 353 -9.43 0.16 2.45
CA LEU A 353 -9.26 1.14 1.38
C LEU A 353 -8.86 0.47 0.05
N GLN A 354 -7.90 -0.46 0.08
CA GLN A 354 -7.52 -1.20 -1.12
C GLN A 354 -8.67 -2.05 -1.63
N LEU A 355 -9.46 -2.67 -0.75
CA LEU A 355 -10.67 -3.39 -1.12
C LEU A 355 -11.66 -2.48 -1.85
N VAL A 356 -11.92 -1.28 -1.32
CA VAL A 356 -12.80 -0.30 -1.97
C VAL A 356 -12.22 0.16 -3.31
N PHE A 357 -10.90 0.28 -3.47
CA PHE A 357 -10.32 0.56 -4.79
C PHE A 357 -10.45 -0.59 -5.80
N LEU A 358 -10.72 -1.80 -5.33
CA LEU A 358 -10.80 -3.02 -6.14
C LEU A 358 -12.24 -3.44 -6.44
N SER A 359 -13.15 -3.27 -5.47
CA SER A 359 -14.56 -3.66 -5.56
C SER A 359 -15.44 -2.58 -4.91
N ARG A 360 -16.57 -2.25 -5.55
CA ARG A 360 -17.55 -1.28 -5.04
C ARG A 360 -18.95 -1.85 -5.20
N SER A 361 -19.74 -1.77 -4.14
CA SER A 361 -21.19 -1.94 -4.18
C SER A 361 -21.80 -1.19 -3.00
N ASP A 362 -23.09 -0.90 -3.07
CA ASP A 362 -23.79 -0.28 -1.94
C ASP A 362 -23.63 -1.16 -0.69
N ALA A 363 -23.86 -2.48 -0.81
CA ALA A 363 -23.71 -3.42 0.30
C ALA A 363 -22.30 -3.39 0.92
N LEU A 364 -21.25 -3.34 0.10
CA LEU A 364 -19.87 -3.29 0.57
C LEU A 364 -19.57 -1.98 1.33
N LEU A 365 -19.94 -0.84 0.74
CA LEU A 365 -19.70 0.48 1.34
C LEU A 365 -20.48 0.64 2.65
N HIS A 366 -21.73 0.18 2.69
CA HIS A 366 -22.55 0.16 3.91
C HIS A 366 -21.91 -0.73 4.98
N TYR A 367 -21.48 -1.94 4.62
CA TYR A 367 -20.85 -2.84 5.59
C TYR A 367 -19.55 -2.25 6.17
N ILE A 368 -18.70 -1.67 5.32
CA ILE A 368 -17.46 -1.05 5.78
C ILE A 368 -17.75 0.15 6.68
N LEU A 369 -18.53 1.12 6.22
CA LEU A 369 -18.71 2.41 6.92
C LEU A 369 -19.65 2.32 8.13
N ASP A 370 -20.70 1.48 8.05
CA ASP A 370 -21.76 1.45 9.06
C ASP A 370 -21.67 0.24 10.01
N VAL A 371 -20.93 -0.82 9.65
CA VAL A 371 -20.78 -2.02 10.48
C VAL A 371 -19.37 -2.18 11.03
N LEU A 372 -18.35 -2.25 10.16
CA LEU A 372 -16.96 -2.46 10.59
C LEU A 372 -16.35 -1.20 11.23
N TRP A 373 -16.54 -0.04 10.60
CA TRP A 373 -15.87 1.19 11.03
C TRP A 373 -16.23 1.62 12.47
N PRO A 374 -17.50 1.58 12.90
CA PRO A 374 -17.86 1.91 14.27
C PRO A 374 -17.20 0.96 15.30
N GLN A 375 -16.98 -0.30 14.94
CA GLN A 375 -16.29 -1.26 15.81
C GLN A 375 -14.80 -0.94 15.91
N LEU A 376 -14.16 -0.56 14.79
CA LEU A 376 -12.77 -0.08 14.77
C LEU A 376 -12.57 1.14 15.67
N GLU A 377 -13.46 2.13 15.59
CA GLU A 377 -13.39 3.36 16.38
C GLU A 377 -13.69 3.11 17.87
N LYS A 378 -14.58 2.17 18.19
CA LYS A 378 -14.90 1.83 19.59
C LYS A 378 -13.76 1.11 20.31
N THR A 379 -13.02 0.27 19.59
CA THR A 379 -12.06 -0.68 20.17
C THR A 379 -10.61 -0.18 20.16
N GLY A 380 -10.35 0.98 19.54
CA GLY A 380 -9.03 1.57 19.59
C GLY A 380 -8.99 2.99 19.07
N ARG A 381 -7.77 3.53 19.03
CA ARG A 381 -7.50 4.93 18.76
C ARG A 381 -7.21 5.18 17.27
N GLY A 382 -7.41 4.17 16.43
CA GLY A 382 -6.85 4.10 15.08
C GLY A 382 -5.40 3.63 15.11
N TYR A 383 -4.97 3.02 14.00
CA TYR A 383 -3.58 2.65 13.78
C TYR A 383 -2.83 3.85 13.19
N GLU A 384 -1.78 4.29 13.88
CA GLU A 384 -1.11 5.58 13.63
C GLU A 384 0.23 5.45 12.90
N HIS A 385 0.78 4.24 12.90
CA HIS A 385 2.07 3.91 12.32
C HIS A 385 1.96 3.38 10.89
N SER A 386 0.74 3.33 10.33
CA SER A 386 0.47 3.07 8.91
C SER A 386 0.92 4.23 8.02
N HIS A 387 0.98 3.95 6.71
CA HIS A 387 1.22 4.97 5.70
C HIS A 387 0.14 6.05 5.78
N TYR A 388 -1.12 5.66 5.94
CA TYR A 388 -2.24 6.59 6.16
C TYR A 388 -2.85 6.50 7.56
N PRO A 389 -3.03 7.64 8.28
CA PRO A 389 -3.81 7.65 9.51
C PRO A 389 -5.22 7.09 9.29
N THR A 390 -5.71 6.28 10.24
CA THR A 390 -7.04 5.64 10.11
C THR A 390 -8.16 6.63 9.79
N GLN A 391 -8.15 7.82 10.42
CA GLN A 391 -9.14 8.87 10.16
C GLN A 391 -9.15 9.35 8.69
N LEU A 392 -7.95 9.46 8.10
CA LEU A 392 -7.78 9.89 6.71
C LEU A 392 -8.36 8.82 5.78
N VAL A 393 -8.11 7.55 6.09
CA VAL A 393 -8.67 6.43 5.35
C VAL A 393 -10.21 6.43 5.40
N LYS A 394 -10.82 6.64 6.58
CA LYS A 394 -12.29 6.77 6.70
C LYS A 394 -12.84 7.82 5.75
N ARG A 395 -12.23 9.01 5.78
CA ARG A 395 -12.66 10.16 4.96
C ARG A 395 -12.54 9.86 3.47
N ILE A 396 -11.46 9.18 3.06
CA ILE A 396 -11.28 8.74 1.66
C ILE A 396 -12.38 7.74 1.27
N ILE A 397 -12.65 6.72 2.08
CA ILE A 397 -13.71 5.73 1.78
C ILE A 397 -15.09 6.40 1.73
N ALA A 398 -15.40 7.30 2.67
CA ALA A 398 -16.63 8.07 2.67
C ALA A 398 -16.76 8.94 1.42
N GLN A 399 -15.67 9.59 0.98
CA GLN A 399 -15.67 10.35 -0.27
C GLN A 399 -15.90 9.44 -1.47
N ILE A 400 -15.29 8.25 -1.52
CA ILE A 400 -15.54 7.27 -2.58
C ILE A 400 -17.01 6.85 -2.62
N ALA A 401 -17.67 6.69 -1.46
CA ALA A 401 -19.10 6.41 -1.41
C ALA A 401 -19.93 7.53 -2.05
N VAL A 402 -19.59 8.80 -1.81
CA VAL A 402 -20.25 9.95 -2.46
C VAL A 402 -20.04 9.92 -3.98
N PHE A 403 -18.84 9.59 -4.46
CA PHE A 403 -18.62 9.42 -5.90
C PHE A 403 -19.47 8.28 -6.48
N TRP A 404 -19.57 7.17 -5.76
CA TRP A 404 -20.33 6.00 -6.15
C TRP A 404 -21.84 6.31 -6.28
N GLU A 405 -22.42 7.01 -5.30
CA GLU A 405 -23.81 7.51 -5.35
C GLU A 405 -24.08 8.40 -6.58
N ASN A 406 -23.05 9.13 -7.02
CA ASN A 406 -23.09 9.98 -8.21
C ASN A 406 -22.74 9.25 -9.52
N ASN A 407 -22.80 7.91 -9.54
CA ASN A 407 -22.47 7.07 -10.70
C ASN A 407 -21.02 7.27 -11.23
N ARG A 408 -20.09 7.60 -10.32
CA ARG A 408 -18.66 7.72 -10.61
C ARG A 408 -17.90 6.69 -9.82
N VAL A 409 -17.07 5.92 -10.52
CA VAL A 409 -16.27 4.85 -9.95
C VAL A 409 -14.86 5.36 -9.71
N VAL A 410 -14.43 5.39 -8.46
CA VAL A 410 -13.05 5.72 -8.07
C VAL A 410 -12.25 4.43 -7.96
N THR A 411 -11.14 4.34 -8.69
CA THR A 411 -10.23 3.18 -8.73
C THR A 411 -8.92 3.43 -7.98
N LEU A 412 -8.61 4.70 -7.71
CA LEU A 412 -7.49 5.13 -6.88
C LEU A 412 -7.79 6.53 -6.30
N ALA A 413 -7.38 6.76 -5.06
CA ALA A 413 -7.34 8.08 -4.46
C ALA A 413 -6.00 8.26 -3.71
N LEU A 414 -5.32 9.37 -3.97
CA LEU A 414 -4.04 9.72 -3.36
C LEU A 414 -4.17 11.06 -2.63
N PRO A 415 -3.69 11.21 -1.38
CA PRO A 415 -3.59 12.49 -0.72
C PRO A 415 -2.75 13.48 -1.54
N ALA A 416 -3.35 14.61 -1.91
CA ALA A 416 -2.71 15.67 -2.67
C ALA A 416 -1.97 16.64 -1.73
N VAL A 417 -1.02 16.11 -0.99
CA VAL A 417 -0.22 16.82 0.01
C VAL A 417 1.25 16.82 -0.41
N ALA A 418 1.99 17.85 0.01
CA ALA A 418 3.43 17.88 -0.20
C ALA A 418 4.11 16.73 0.56
N GLU A 419 5.18 16.18 0.00
CA GLU A 419 5.91 15.04 0.59
C GLU A 419 6.48 15.37 1.99
N ASP A 420 6.79 16.64 2.24
CA ASP A 420 7.34 17.17 3.48
C ASP A 420 6.27 17.48 4.54
N ILE A 421 4.98 17.24 4.22
CA ILE A 421 3.88 17.45 5.16
C ILE A 421 4.14 16.65 6.44
N SER A 422 4.12 17.35 7.58
CA SER A 422 4.31 16.70 8.87
C SER A 422 3.18 15.72 9.16
N LYS A 423 3.49 14.55 9.73
CA LYS A 423 2.50 13.58 10.20
C LYS A 423 1.45 14.21 11.12
N LEU A 424 1.83 15.22 11.90
CA LEU A 424 0.93 15.97 12.77
C LEU A 424 -0.23 16.63 12.01
N LYS A 425 0.05 17.22 10.84
CA LYS A 425 -0.97 17.82 9.97
C LYS A 425 -1.87 16.75 9.34
N LEU A 426 -1.34 15.56 9.05
CA LEU A 426 -2.15 14.44 8.54
C LEU A 426 -3.04 13.82 9.63
N LEU A 427 -2.65 13.94 10.91
CA LEU A 427 -3.46 13.50 12.03
C LEU A 427 -4.56 14.52 12.38
N ASP A 428 -4.32 15.80 12.18
CA ASP A 428 -5.30 16.88 12.39
C ASP A 428 -6.52 16.72 11.46
N ILE A 429 -7.70 16.47 12.05
CA ILE A 429 -8.96 16.28 11.30
C ILE A 429 -9.50 17.60 10.73
N THR A 430 -9.00 18.73 11.20
CA THR A 430 -9.38 20.07 10.72
C THR A 430 -8.45 20.58 9.63
N HIS A 431 -7.29 19.94 9.45
CA HIS A 431 -6.38 20.31 8.38
C HIS A 431 -7.01 20.00 7.02
N PRO A 432 -7.06 20.99 6.10
CA PRO A 432 -7.56 20.75 4.75
C PRO A 432 -6.61 19.80 4.03
N VAL A 433 -7.17 18.74 3.46
CA VAL A 433 -6.45 17.77 2.65
C VAL A 433 -7.22 17.67 1.34
N ASP A 434 -6.53 17.75 0.22
CA ASP A 434 -7.10 17.45 -1.08
C ASP A 434 -6.77 16.00 -1.47
N LEU A 435 -7.51 15.44 -2.41
CA LEU A 435 -7.23 14.14 -3.05
C LEU A 435 -7.04 14.34 -4.54
N VAL A 436 -6.07 13.62 -5.12
CA VAL A 436 -6.10 13.28 -6.54
C VAL A 436 -6.84 11.96 -6.67
N VAL A 437 -7.94 11.97 -7.41
CA VAL A 437 -8.77 10.78 -7.66
C VAL A 437 -8.68 10.37 -9.11
N CYS A 438 -8.56 9.07 -9.34
CA CYS A 438 -8.59 8.44 -10.65
C CYS A 438 -9.81 7.52 -10.74
N GLY A 439 -10.45 7.47 -11.90
CA GLY A 439 -11.67 6.69 -12.04
C GLY A 439 -12.30 6.76 -13.42
N TYR A 440 -13.56 6.34 -13.48
CA TYR A 440 -14.40 6.45 -14.66
C TYR A 440 -15.87 6.65 -14.28
N ASN A 441 -16.66 7.25 -15.17
CA ASN A 441 -18.10 7.37 -14.99
C ASN A 441 -18.86 6.15 -15.54
N LYS A 442 -20.16 6.05 -15.28
CA LYS A 442 -21.03 4.99 -15.83
C LYS A 442 -21.01 4.88 -17.37
N GLY A 443 -20.63 5.96 -18.07
CA GLY A 443 -20.43 5.97 -19.52
C GLY A 443 -19.05 5.46 -19.98
N GLY A 444 -18.21 4.95 -19.07
CA GLY A 444 -16.86 4.45 -19.36
C GLY A 444 -15.82 5.55 -19.59
N ARG A 445 -16.18 6.83 -19.46
CA ARG A 445 -15.23 7.93 -19.61
C ARG A 445 -14.36 8.02 -18.37
N HIS A 446 -13.05 7.88 -18.57
CA HIS A 446 -12.06 8.05 -17.52
C HIS A 446 -11.96 9.51 -17.06
N PHE A 447 -11.55 9.68 -15.80
CA PHE A 447 -11.22 10.98 -15.23
C PHE A 447 -10.02 10.88 -14.30
N ILE A 448 -9.30 11.99 -14.19
CA ILE A 448 -8.33 12.26 -13.14
C ILE A 448 -8.51 13.72 -12.69
N GLU A 449 -8.75 13.94 -11.40
CA GLU A 449 -9.06 15.28 -10.89
C GLU A 449 -8.59 15.46 -9.45
N LYS A 450 -8.42 16.73 -9.06
CA LYS A 450 -8.14 17.13 -7.69
C LYS A 450 -9.45 17.55 -7.02
N VAL A 451 -9.78 16.97 -5.87
CA VAL A 451 -10.97 17.30 -5.09
C VAL A 451 -10.63 17.55 -3.63
N PRO A 452 -11.33 18.46 -2.93
CA PRO A 452 -11.16 18.61 -1.49
C PRO A 452 -11.67 17.35 -0.77
N LEU A 453 -10.95 16.90 0.27
CA LEU A 453 -11.42 15.86 1.18
C LEU A 453 -12.22 16.50 2.30
N PRO A 454 -13.54 16.21 2.39
CA PRO A 454 -14.39 16.82 3.40
C PRO A 454 -13.91 16.56 4.82
#